data_AF-A0A1I7VU56-F1
#
_entry.id   AF-A0A1I7VU56-F1
#
_cell.length_a   1.000
_cell.length_b   1.000
_cell.length_c   1.000
_cell.angle_alpha   90.00
_cell.angle_beta   90.00
_cell.angle_gamma   90.00
#
_symmetry.space_group_name_H-M   'P 1'
#
loop_
_entity.id
_entity.type
_entity.pdbx_description
1 polymer ?
#
loop_
_entity_poly.entity_id
_entity_poly.type
_entity_poly.pdbx_seq_one_letter_code
_entity_poly.pdbx_strand_id
1 'polypeptide(L)'
;MKIVSTGCMLLLSANLLALLQETNGATAVMLVKLGDTVDIYFGKDVTMIKTAEILVNDSKLTNFARKKFGNRIEWRNGKMTIMNIKSIDLSTFLYNLHDKPMAISLEEK
;
A
#
# COMPACT_ATOMS: atom_id res chain seq x y z
N MET A 1 45.83 3.03 15.34
CA MET A 1 44.41 3.46 15.36
C MET A 1 43.96 3.58 13.91
N LYS A 2 43.22 2.60 13.38
CA LYS A 2 42.74 2.62 11.99
C LYS A 2 41.53 3.55 11.93
N ILE A 3 41.65 4.67 11.22
CA ILE A 3 40.52 5.53 10.88
C ILE A 3 39.72 4.77 9.82
N VAL A 4 38.63 4.12 10.25
CA VAL A 4 37.71 3.43 9.34
C VAL A 4 36.86 4.48 8.65
N SER A 5 37.16 4.64 7.36
CA SER A 5 36.42 5.32 6.30
C SER A 5 34.97 5.70 6.63
N THR A 6 34.74 6.98 6.90
CA THR A 6 33.42 7.64 6.86
C THR A 6 32.88 7.77 5.42
N GLY A 7 33.66 7.35 4.40
CA GLY A 7 33.32 7.49 2.98
C GLY A 7 32.36 6.42 2.44
N CYS A 8 32.28 5.23 3.05
CA CYS A 8 31.38 4.18 2.57
C CYS A 8 29.90 4.42 2.93
N MET A 9 29.61 5.20 3.98
CA MET A 9 28.23 5.40 4.44
C MET A 9 27.43 6.34 3.52
N LEU A 10 28.09 7.34 2.90
CA LEU A 10 27.44 8.29 1.99
C LEU A 10 27.08 7.65 0.64
N LEU A 11 27.92 6.75 0.12
CA LEU A 11 27.68 6.04 -1.14
C LEU A 11 26.47 5.10 -1.07
N LEU A 12 26.25 4.44 0.08
CA LEU A 12 25.08 3.58 0.30
C LEU A 12 23.77 4.39 0.33
N SER A 13 23.79 5.59 0.94
CA SER A 13 22.62 6.46 1.01
C SER A 13 22.23 7.07 -0.35
N ALA A 14 23.21 7.41 -1.18
CA ALA A 14 22.98 7.94 -2.53
C ALA A 14 22.39 6.88 -3.47
N ASN A 15 22.82 5.62 -3.37
CA ASN A 15 22.26 4.52 -4.16
C ASN A 15 20.80 4.23 -3.78
N LEU A 16 20.43 4.31 -2.50
CA LEU A 16 19.05 4.09 -2.07
C LEU A 16 18.10 5.19 -2.59
N LEU A 17 18.56 6.45 -2.60
CA LEU A 17 17.81 7.58 -3.16
C LEU A 17 17.69 7.51 -4.70
N ALA A 18 18.72 7.03 -5.40
CA ALA A 18 18.69 6.80 -6.85
C ALA A 18 17.73 5.66 -7.23
N LEU A 19 17.73 4.55 -6.49
CA LEU A 19 16.79 3.43 -6.70
C LEU A 19 15.31 3.84 -6.49
N LEU A 20 15.04 4.79 -5.60
CA LEU A 20 13.70 5.36 -5.41
C LEU A 20 13.28 6.26 -6.59
N GLN A 21 14.20 6.97 -7.24
CA GLN A 21 13.90 7.80 -8.42
C GLN A 21 13.60 6.96 -9.68
N GLU A 22 14.21 5.79 -9.83
CA GLU A 22 14.08 4.97 -11.05
C GLU A 22 12.70 4.32 -11.23
N THR A 23 11.88 4.20 -10.18
CA THR A 23 10.60 3.48 -10.27
C THR A 23 9.40 4.35 -10.63
N ASN A 24 9.52 5.70 -10.64
CA ASN A 24 8.40 6.63 -10.82
C ASN A 24 7.15 6.26 -9.97
N GLY A 25 7.37 5.69 -8.79
CA GLY A 25 6.28 5.26 -7.91
C GLY A 25 5.68 6.41 -7.11
N ALA A 26 4.49 6.21 -6.55
CA ALA A 26 3.85 7.18 -5.68
C ALA A 26 3.41 6.55 -4.36
N THR A 27 3.52 7.32 -3.28
CA THR A 27 2.99 6.95 -1.96
C THR A 27 2.02 8.03 -1.48
N ALA A 28 0.92 7.62 -0.88
CA ALA A 28 -0.06 8.50 -0.27
C ALA A 28 -0.42 8.03 1.13
N VAL A 29 -0.66 8.98 2.04
CA VAL A 29 -1.25 8.73 3.35
C VAL A 29 -2.69 9.21 3.33
N MET A 30 -3.61 8.35 3.77
CA MET A 30 -5.03 8.65 3.90
C MET A 30 -5.42 8.58 5.37
N LEU A 31 -5.76 9.74 5.93
CA LEU A 31 -6.26 9.84 7.30
C LEU A 31 -7.70 9.35 7.37
N VAL A 32 -7.97 8.42 8.29
CA VAL A 32 -9.28 7.79 8.47
C VAL A 32 -9.71 7.86 9.93
N LYS A 33 -11.02 7.89 10.16
CA LYS A 33 -11.60 7.79 11.50
C LYS A 33 -12.10 6.36 11.71
N LEU A 34 -11.75 5.76 12.84
CA LEU A 34 -12.23 4.42 13.18
C LEU A 34 -13.76 4.40 13.27
N GLY A 35 -14.37 3.33 12.78
CA GLY A 35 -15.82 3.18 12.68
C GLY A 35 -16.44 3.71 11.38
N ASP A 36 -15.73 4.54 10.62
CA ASP A 36 -16.24 5.07 9.35
C ASP A 36 -16.14 4.03 8.21
N THR A 37 -16.83 4.32 7.11
CA THR A 37 -16.62 3.62 5.83
C THR A 37 -15.53 4.34 5.04
N VAL A 38 -14.53 3.58 4.60
CA VAL A 38 -13.38 4.08 3.85
C VAL A 38 -13.46 3.60 2.42
N ASP A 39 -13.43 4.55 1.48
CA ASP A 39 -13.33 4.30 0.04
C ASP A 39 -11.91 4.61 -0.43
N ILE A 40 -11.20 3.58 -0.89
CA ILE A 40 -9.84 3.70 -1.43
C ILE A 40 -9.89 3.49 -2.94
N TYR A 41 -9.46 4.50 -3.70
CA TYR A 41 -9.43 4.47 -5.15
C TYR A 41 -8.03 4.13 -5.65
N PHE A 42 -7.88 2.94 -6.24
CA PHE A 42 -6.61 2.45 -6.80
C PHE A 42 -6.51 2.70 -8.31
N GLY A 43 -7.64 2.75 -9.00
CA GLY A 43 -7.73 2.90 -10.45
C GLY A 43 -8.33 1.66 -11.12
N LYS A 44 -9.07 1.88 -12.21
CA LYS A 44 -9.88 0.84 -12.88
C LYS A 44 -9.05 -0.32 -13.44
N ASP A 45 -7.80 -0.03 -13.79
CA ASP A 45 -6.88 -0.97 -14.40
C ASP A 45 -6.07 -1.77 -13.36
N VAL A 46 -6.27 -1.50 -12.06
CA VAL A 46 -5.60 -2.22 -10.98
C VAL A 46 -6.28 -3.57 -10.78
N THR A 47 -5.52 -4.64 -11.02
CA THR A 47 -6.00 -6.02 -10.91
C THR A 47 -5.53 -6.72 -9.64
N MET A 48 -4.49 -6.19 -8.98
CA MET A 48 -3.88 -6.79 -7.80
C MET A 48 -3.56 -5.74 -6.74
N ILE A 49 -3.91 -6.03 -5.49
CA ILE A 49 -3.58 -5.22 -4.30
C ILE A 49 -3.11 -6.17 -3.21
N LYS A 50 -2.03 -5.82 -2.53
CA LYS A 50 -1.47 -6.59 -1.42
C LYS A 50 -1.13 -5.71 -0.22
N THR A 51 -1.11 -6.33 0.95
CA THR A 51 -0.47 -5.81 2.16
C THR A 51 0.71 -6.76 2.47
N ALA A 52 0.74 -7.37 3.65
CA ALA A 52 1.52 -8.59 3.87
C ALA A 52 1.03 -9.77 3.01
N GLU A 53 -0.26 -9.77 2.70
CA GLU A 53 -0.95 -10.81 1.93
C GLU A 53 -1.77 -10.19 0.79
N ILE A 54 -2.04 -10.96 -0.27
CA ILE A 54 -2.80 -10.49 -1.43
C ILE A 54 -4.30 -10.36 -1.06
N LEU A 55 -4.85 -9.16 -1.23
CA LEU A 55 -6.24 -8.84 -0.92
C LEU A 55 -7.14 -8.92 -2.16
N VAL A 56 -6.62 -8.44 -3.29
CA VAL A 56 -7.28 -8.48 -4.59
C VAL A 56 -6.34 -9.15 -5.57
N ASN A 57 -6.86 -10.09 -6.36
CA ASN A 57 -6.18 -10.69 -7.50
C ASN A 57 -7.17 -10.87 -8.65
N ASP A 58 -6.74 -10.61 -9.88
CA ASP A 58 -7.58 -10.64 -11.08
C ASP A 58 -8.93 -9.90 -10.87
N SER A 59 -8.86 -8.71 -10.27
CA SER A 59 -10.02 -7.85 -9.99
C SER A 59 -11.09 -8.50 -9.09
N LYS A 60 -10.71 -9.45 -8.23
CA LYS A 60 -11.58 -10.12 -7.26
C LYS A 60 -10.95 -10.15 -5.88
N LEU A 61 -11.78 -10.03 -4.84
CA LEU A 61 -11.34 -10.26 -3.46
C LEU A 61 -10.87 -11.71 -3.28
N THR A 62 -9.73 -11.87 -2.61
CA THR A 62 -9.19 -13.19 -2.24
C THR A 62 -9.93 -13.78 -1.04
N ASN A 63 -9.74 -15.08 -0.79
CA ASN A 63 -10.26 -15.72 0.43
C ASN A 63 -9.65 -15.12 1.69
N PHE A 64 -8.37 -14.72 1.62
CA PHE A 64 -7.71 -14.01 2.72
C PHE A 64 -8.43 -12.69 3.03
N ALA A 65 -8.71 -11.86 2.02
CA ALA A 65 -9.45 -10.61 2.22
C ALA A 65 -10.82 -10.84 2.86
N ARG A 66 -11.59 -11.82 2.35
CA ARG A 66 -12.89 -12.18 2.94
C ARG A 66 -12.77 -12.67 4.37
N LYS A 67 -11.72 -13.44 4.71
CA LYS A 67 -11.47 -13.89 6.09
C LYS A 67 -11.09 -12.73 7.01
N LYS A 68 -10.24 -11.81 6.53
CA LYS A 68 -9.75 -10.67 7.31
C LYS A 68 -10.86 -9.65 7.59
N PHE A 69 -11.62 -9.26 6.57
CA PHE A 69 -12.59 -8.17 6.68
C PHE A 69 -14.04 -8.64 6.85
N GLY A 70 -14.35 -9.88 6.45
CA GLY A 70 -15.72 -10.41 6.42
C GLY A 70 -16.58 -9.69 5.38
N ASN A 71 -17.84 -9.45 5.72
CA ASN A 71 -18.79 -8.73 4.86
C ASN A 71 -18.54 -7.21 4.81
N ARG A 72 -17.48 -6.71 5.47
CA ARG A 72 -17.16 -5.28 5.52
C ARG A 72 -16.41 -4.78 4.29
N ILE A 73 -15.84 -5.68 3.50
CA ILE A 73 -15.02 -5.31 2.34
C ILE A 73 -15.78 -5.54 1.03
N GLU A 74 -15.69 -4.57 0.15
CA GLU A 74 -16.15 -4.68 -1.23
C GLU A 74 -15.05 -4.25 -2.20
N TRP A 75 -15.06 -4.87 -3.38
CA TRP A 75 -14.20 -4.48 -4.49
C TRP A 75 -15.07 -4.24 -5.72
N ARG A 76 -14.95 -3.06 -6.32
CA ARG A 76 -15.69 -2.71 -7.53
C ARG A 76 -14.92 -1.69 -8.36
N ASN A 77 -14.63 -2.03 -9.61
CA ASN A 77 -14.09 -1.12 -10.62
C ASN A 77 -12.86 -0.30 -10.15
N GLY A 78 -11.90 -0.95 -9.49
CA GLY A 78 -10.70 -0.26 -9.01
C GLY A 78 -10.85 0.46 -7.68
N LYS A 79 -12.02 0.33 -7.02
CA LYS A 79 -12.30 0.88 -5.69
C LYS A 79 -12.44 -0.24 -4.67
N MET A 80 -11.75 -0.11 -3.55
CA MET A 80 -11.98 -0.92 -2.36
C MET A 80 -12.79 -0.10 -1.36
N THR A 81 -13.89 -0.67 -0.88
CA THR A 81 -14.69 -0.08 0.20
C THR A 81 -14.53 -0.94 1.44
N ILE A 82 -14.15 -0.36 2.57
CA ILE A 82 -14.06 -1.02 3.87
C ILE A 82 -15.01 -0.32 4.84
N MET A 83 -16.10 -0.99 5.20
CA MET A 83 -17.08 -0.50 6.16
C MET A 83 -16.61 -0.72 7.59
N ASN A 84 -16.93 0.22 8.48
CA ASN A 84 -16.61 0.15 9.91
C ASN A 84 -15.12 -0.19 10.13
N ILE A 85 -14.24 0.69 9.64
CA ILE A 85 -12.80 0.46 9.66
C ILE A 85 -12.30 0.37 11.10
N LYS A 86 -11.44 -0.62 11.36
CA LYS A 86 -10.89 -0.93 12.69
C LYS A 86 -9.39 -0.62 12.72
N SER A 87 -8.84 -0.45 13.90
CA SER A 87 -7.38 -0.25 14.07
C SER A 87 -6.56 -1.37 13.39
N ILE A 88 -7.01 -2.63 13.43
CA ILE A 88 -6.35 -3.77 12.76
C ILE A 88 -6.43 -3.75 11.21
N ASP A 89 -7.30 -2.91 10.65
CA ASP A 89 -7.45 -2.71 9.22
C ASP A 89 -6.47 -1.66 8.69
N LEU A 90 -5.89 -0.82 9.55
CA LEU A 90 -4.88 0.17 9.19
C LEU A 90 -3.63 -0.53 8.66
N SER A 91 -3.28 -0.22 7.42
CA SER A 91 -2.20 -0.91 6.70
C SER A 91 -1.74 -0.07 5.51
N THR A 92 -0.60 -0.48 4.94
CA THR A 92 -0.11 0.01 3.66
C THR A 92 -0.52 -0.96 2.57
N PHE A 93 -1.33 -0.47 1.63
CA PHE A 93 -1.81 -1.18 0.45
C PHE A 93 -0.87 -0.91 -0.71
N LEU A 94 -0.26 -1.97 -1.25
CA LEU A 94 0.68 -1.92 -2.36
C LEU A 94 0.01 -2.45 -3.64
N TYR A 95 0.23 -1.76 -4.75
CA TYR A 95 -0.34 -2.10 -6.05
C TYR A 95 0.54 -1.53 -7.17
N ASN A 96 0.28 -1.95 -8.41
CA ASN A 96 0.90 -1.35 -9.59
C ASN A 96 -0.18 -0.65 -10.42
N LEU A 97 0.13 0.54 -10.93
CA LEU A 97 -0.69 1.26 -11.88
C LEU A 97 0.17 1.64 -13.09
N HIS A 98 -0.16 1.11 -14.28
CA HIS A 98 0.66 1.25 -15.49
C HIS A 98 2.13 0.87 -15.25
N ASP A 99 2.35 -0.30 -14.63
CA ASP A 99 3.66 -0.86 -14.25
C ASP A 99 4.48 -0.02 -13.25
N LYS A 100 3.88 1.04 -12.69
CA LYS A 100 4.50 1.85 -11.64
C LYS A 100 4.05 1.39 -10.26
N PRO A 101 4.97 1.17 -9.31
CA PRO A 101 4.63 0.77 -7.97
C PRO A 101 3.97 1.93 -7.21
N MET A 102 2.88 1.63 -6.53
CA MET A 102 2.09 2.59 -5.77
C MET A 102 1.81 2.07 -4.36
N ALA A 103 1.66 3.00 -3.41
CA ALA A 103 1.31 2.70 -2.03
C ALA A 103 0.26 3.68 -1.48
N ILE A 104 -0.73 3.16 -0.77
CA ILE A 104 -1.66 3.96 0.04
C ILE A 104 -1.59 3.43 1.47
N SER A 105 -1.20 4.26 2.43
CA SER A 105 -1.22 3.96 3.85
C SER A 105 -2.43 4.57 4.52
N LEU A 106 -3.18 3.77 5.29
CA LEU A 106 -4.24 4.28 6.14
C LEU A 106 -3.69 4.57 7.54
N GLU A 107 -3.95 5.78 8.02
CA GLU A 107 -3.54 6.22 9.36
C GLU A 107 -4.74 6.79 10.10
N GLU A 108 -4.80 6.57 11.42
CA GLU A 108 -5.87 7.14 12.24
C GLU A 108 -5.71 8.67 12.32
N LYS A 109 -6.82 9.39 12.13
CA LYS A 109 -6.88 10.85 12.23
C LYS A 109 -6.85 11.34 13.67
#